data_AF-A0A916CG38-F1
#
_entry.id   AF-A0A916CG38-F1
#
_cell.length_a   1.000
_cell.length_b   1.000
_cell.length_c   1.000
_cell.angle_alpha   90.00
_cell.angle_beta   90.00
_cell.angle_gamma   90.00
#
_symmetry.space_group_name_H-M   'P 1'
#
loop_
_entity.id
_entity.type
_entity.pdbx_description
1 polymer ?
#
loop_
_entity_poly.entity_id
_entity_poly.type
_entity_poly.pdbx_seq_one_letter_code
_entity_poly.pdbx_strand_id
1 'polypeptide(L)'
;MERLQKILAHAGIASRRKCEELMLARRVRVNGVVVTELGTKVDPAHDRIEVDGAVVRTENETYIVLHKPKGYLSDIDEGRGKPLAIDLVSVTERLYAAGRLDANSEGLLLLTNDGDLAHRVTHPRYEHEKEYLALVEGTPTEETLTRLQRGVWYDGELLRADSAKIVRHLDETARRQGWDAAKRGETWLSF
;
A
#
# COMPACT_ATOMS: atom_id res chain seq x y z
N MET A 1 22.90 0.09 12.09
CA MET A 1 23.34 -0.54 10.83
C MET A 1 22.14 -1.12 10.09
N GLU A 2 21.96 -0.73 8.84
CA GLU A 2 20.87 -1.17 7.96
C GLU A 2 21.40 -1.62 6.60
N ARG A 3 20.62 -2.43 5.86
CA ARG A 3 21.02 -2.88 4.53
C ARG A 3 21.10 -1.69 3.56
N LEU A 4 22.17 -1.61 2.78
CA LEU A 4 22.43 -0.48 1.88
C LEU A 4 21.28 -0.19 0.92
N GLN A 5 20.68 -1.22 0.31
CA GLN A 5 19.52 -1.05 -0.57
C GLN A 5 18.25 -0.56 0.16
N LYS A 6 18.10 -0.81 1.48
CA LYS A 6 17.00 -0.23 2.28
C LYS A 6 17.23 1.28 2.42
N ILE A 7 18.45 1.69 2.76
CA ILE A 7 18.81 3.10 2.94
C ILE A 7 18.64 3.87 1.62
N LEU A 8 19.15 3.33 0.51
CA LEU A 8 19.01 3.95 -0.81
C LEU A 8 17.54 4.10 -1.21
N ALA A 9 16.71 3.08 -0.95
CA ALA A 9 15.29 3.16 -1.27
C ALA A 9 14.55 4.17 -0.39
N HIS A 10 14.90 4.25 0.90
CA HIS A 10 14.34 5.24 1.84
C HIS A 10 14.75 6.67 1.48
N ALA A 11 15.95 6.85 0.92
CA ALA A 11 16.44 8.12 0.39
C ALA A 11 15.87 8.47 -1.00
N GLY A 12 14.80 7.79 -1.44
CA GLY A 12 14.11 8.10 -2.70
C GLY A 12 14.85 7.70 -3.98
N ILE A 13 16.01 7.03 -3.91
CA ILE A 13 16.86 6.75 -5.08
C ILE A 13 16.15 5.84 -6.09
N ALA A 14 15.62 4.71 -5.63
CA ALA A 14 14.85 3.76 -6.44
C ALA A 14 14.11 2.74 -5.56
N SER A 15 13.42 1.77 -6.15
CA SER A 15 12.92 0.61 -5.41
C SER A 15 14.09 -0.20 -4.82
N ARG A 16 13.86 -0.97 -3.74
CA ARG A 16 14.90 -1.81 -3.13
C ARG A 16 15.62 -2.71 -4.13
N ARG A 17 14.87 -3.38 -5.02
CA ARG A 17 15.43 -4.23 -6.08
C ARG A 17 16.25 -3.42 -7.08
N LYS A 18 15.76 -2.25 -7.48
CA LYS A 18 16.48 -1.38 -8.39
C LYS A 18 17.75 -0.82 -7.76
N CYS A 19 17.75 -0.57 -6.45
CA CYS A 19 18.95 -0.20 -5.70
C CYS A 19 19.99 -1.34 -5.68
N GLU A 20 19.57 -2.60 -5.58
CA GLU A 20 20.47 -3.76 -5.72
C GLU A 20 21.08 -3.80 -7.13
N GLU A 21 20.31 -3.51 -8.18
CA GLU A 21 20.84 -3.39 -9.55
C GLU A 21 21.88 -2.25 -9.66
N LEU A 22 21.64 -1.10 -9.03
CA LEU A 22 22.62 0.01 -9.00
C LEU A 22 23.92 -0.40 -8.31
N MET A 23 23.83 -1.16 -7.21
CA MET A 23 24.99 -1.71 -6.51
C MET A 23 25.79 -2.64 -7.43
N LEU A 24 25.11 -3.60 -8.07
CA LEU A 24 25.74 -4.53 -9.01
C LEU A 24 26.36 -3.81 -10.23
N ALA A 25 25.74 -2.72 -10.67
CA ALA A 25 26.25 -1.86 -11.74
C ALA A 25 27.45 -0.97 -11.31
N ARG A 26 27.98 -1.14 -10.09
CA ARG A 26 29.13 -0.38 -9.55
C ARG A 26 28.88 1.13 -9.44
N ARG A 27 27.60 1.54 -9.35
CA ARG A 27 27.18 2.95 -9.26
C ARG A 27 27.12 3.46 -7.83
N VAL A 28 27.17 2.57 -6.85
CA VAL A 28 27.05 2.89 -5.43
C VAL A 28 28.41 2.84 -4.75
N ARG A 29 28.73 3.86 -3.96
CA ARG A 29 29.92 3.93 -3.11
C ARG A 29 29.56 4.18 -1.65
N VAL A 30 30.36 3.63 -0.75
CA VAL A 30 30.31 3.89 0.69
C VAL A 30 31.71 4.27 1.13
N ASN A 31 31.87 5.46 1.72
CA ASN A 31 33.17 6.03 2.11
C ASN A 31 34.20 6.00 0.98
N GLY A 32 33.77 6.30 -0.26
CA GLY A 32 34.59 6.30 -1.47
C GLY A 32 34.83 4.94 -2.13
N VAL A 33 34.48 3.83 -1.46
CA VAL A 33 34.67 2.46 -1.96
C VAL A 33 33.42 1.97 -2.67
N VAL A 34 33.58 1.41 -3.87
CA VAL A 34 32.46 0.81 -4.63
C VAL A 34 31.94 -0.43 -3.92
N VAL A 35 30.62 -0.49 -3.68
CA VAL A 35 29.97 -1.62 -3.01
C VAL A 35 29.05 -2.36 -4.00
N THR A 36 29.35 -3.63 -4.24
CA THR A 36 28.57 -4.51 -5.12
C THR A 36 27.95 -5.71 -4.40
N GLU A 37 28.34 -5.97 -3.14
CA GLU A 37 27.85 -7.10 -2.36
C GLU A 37 26.41 -6.84 -1.89
N LEU A 38 25.48 -7.70 -2.28
CA LEU A 38 24.08 -7.54 -1.88
C LEU A 38 23.90 -7.89 -0.39
N GLY A 39 23.21 -7.00 0.33
CA GLY A 39 22.99 -7.17 1.76
C GLY A 39 24.07 -6.58 2.65
N THR A 40 25.08 -5.91 2.08
CA THR A 40 25.99 -5.04 2.84
C THR A 40 25.20 -4.13 3.77
N LYS A 41 25.63 -4.06 5.02
CA LYS A 41 25.02 -3.20 6.04
C LYS A 41 25.94 -2.02 6.31
N VAL A 42 25.36 -0.83 6.40
CA VAL A 42 26.08 0.43 6.66
C VAL A 42 25.34 1.21 7.74
N ASP A 43 26.02 2.19 8.32
CA ASP A 43 25.44 3.12 9.28
C ASP A 43 25.22 4.48 8.60
N PRO A 44 23.98 4.85 8.23
CA PRO A 44 23.73 6.12 7.55
C PRO A 44 24.04 7.36 8.39
N ALA A 45 24.21 7.23 9.71
CA ALA A 45 24.62 8.33 10.58
C ALA A 45 26.12 8.63 10.52
N HIS A 46 26.93 7.66 10.09
CA HIS A 46 28.40 7.75 10.12
C HIS A 46 29.04 7.54 8.75
N ASP A 47 28.42 6.76 7.87
CA ASP A 47 28.93 6.41 6.55
C ASP A 47 28.46 7.38 5.47
N ARG A 48 29.40 7.82 4.62
CA ARG A 48 29.11 8.62 3.43
C ARG A 48 28.70 7.71 2.27
N ILE A 49 27.42 7.72 1.93
CA ILE A 49 26.86 6.94 0.82
C ILE A 49 26.73 7.83 -0.42
N GLU A 50 27.16 7.32 -1.58
CA GLU A 50 27.07 8.02 -2.86
C GLU A 50 26.48 7.13 -3.95
N VAL A 51 25.67 7.72 -4.83
CA VAL A 51 25.19 7.09 -6.06
C VAL A 51 25.60 7.99 -7.22
N ASP A 52 26.35 7.45 -8.18
CA ASP A 52 26.91 8.19 -9.32
C ASP A 52 27.68 9.47 -8.94
N GLY A 53 28.33 9.46 -7.77
CA GLY A 53 29.10 10.59 -7.24
C GLY A 53 28.28 11.65 -6.50
N ALA A 54 26.95 11.52 -6.44
CA ALA A 54 26.10 12.36 -5.61
C ALA A 54 25.91 11.74 -4.23
N VAL A 55 26.06 12.56 -3.17
CA VAL A 55 25.84 12.11 -1.79
C VAL A 55 24.36 11.87 -1.55
N VAL A 56 24.03 10.67 -1.05
CA VAL A 56 22.68 10.28 -0.68
C VAL A 56 22.33 10.93 0.66
N ARG A 57 21.18 11.60 0.69
CA ARG A 57 20.60 12.18 1.92
C ARG A 57 19.30 11.46 2.23
N THR A 58 18.99 11.30 3.51
CA THR A 58 17.69 10.78 3.95
C THR A 58 16.58 11.78 3.63
N GLU A 59 15.44 11.28 3.14
CA GLU A 59 14.20 12.06 3.03
C GLU A 59 13.52 12.18 4.39
N ASN A 60 12.64 13.18 4.54
CA ASN A 60 11.74 13.25 5.69
C ASN A 60 10.69 12.14 5.57
N GLU A 61 10.34 11.53 6.69
CA GLU A 61 9.21 10.60 6.73
C GLU A 61 7.91 11.35 6.40
N THR A 62 7.18 10.84 5.43
CA THR A 62 5.95 11.44 4.92
C THR A 62 4.81 10.42 4.99
N TYR A 63 3.64 10.86 5.42
CA TYR A 63 2.47 10.02 5.64
C TYR A 63 1.23 10.72 5.06
N ILE A 64 0.56 10.08 4.10
CA ILE A 64 -0.64 10.62 3.48
C ILE A 64 -1.77 9.60 3.57
N VAL A 65 -2.90 10.02 4.13
CA VAL A 65 -4.16 9.28 4.04
C VAL A 65 -4.93 9.80 2.83
N LEU A 66 -5.02 8.98 1.79
CA LEU A 66 -5.69 9.30 0.54
C LEU A 66 -7.01 8.55 0.47
N HIS A 67 -8.10 9.25 0.12
CA HIS A 67 -9.28 8.58 -0.43
C HIS A 67 -9.00 8.28 -1.91
N LYS A 68 -8.54 7.07 -2.23
CA LYS A 68 -8.26 6.65 -3.60
C LYS A 68 -9.59 6.54 -4.37
N PRO A 69 -9.78 7.24 -5.50
CA PRO A 69 -10.95 7.05 -6.34
C PRO A 69 -10.83 5.78 -7.21
N LYS A 70 -11.96 5.35 -7.78
CA LYS A 70 -11.97 4.31 -8.83
C LYS A 70 -11.18 4.75 -10.06
N GLY A 71 -10.63 3.79 -10.79
CA GLY A 71 -9.84 4.01 -12.00
C GLY A 71 -8.34 4.18 -11.76
N TYR A 72 -7.90 4.30 -10.51
CA TYR A 72 -6.48 4.46 -10.15
C TYR A 72 -5.89 3.17 -9.57
N LEU A 73 -4.64 2.87 -9.91
CA LEU A 73 -3.88 1.75 -9.36
C LEU A 73 -3.15 2.17 -8.08
N SER A 74 -3.05 1.27 -7.09
CA SER A 74 -2.27 1.53 -5.86
C SER A 74 -0.76 1.48 -6.06
N ASP A 75 -0.27 0.77 -7.08
CA ASP A 75 1.15 0.61 -7.39
C ASP A 75 1.35 0.50 -8.91
N ILE A 76 2.61 0.62 -9.36
CA ILE A 76 3.00 0.41 -10.74
C ILE A 76 2.66 -1.02 -11.15
N ASP A 77 1.80 -1.14 -12.15
CA ASP A 77 1.58 -2.38 -12.88
C ASP A 77 2.28 -2.27 -14.25
N GLU A 78 2.93 -3.35 -14.68
CA GLU A 78 3.65 -3.41 -15.94
C GLU A 78 2.64 -3.47 -17.11
N GLY A 79 2.22 -2.29 -17.59
CA GLY A 79 1.29 -2.20 -18.72
C GLY A 79 0.37 -0.99 -18.65
N ARG A 80 0.93 0.21 -18.41
CA ARG A 80 0.23 1.50 -18.15
C ARG A 80 -1.06 1.68 -18.98
N GLY A 81 -2.18 1.25 -18.41
CA GLY A 81 -3.52 1.56 -18.90
C GLY A 81 -4.31 2.49 -17.97
N LYS A 82 -3.84 2.68 -16.73
CA LYS A 82 -4.53 3.45 -15.69
C LYS A 82 -3.54 4.33 -14.90
N PRO A 83 -3.97 5.52 -14.41
CA PRO A 83 -3.15 6.38 -13.56
C PRO A 83 -2.91 5.75 -12.17
N LEU A 84 -1.90 6.23 -11.45
CA LEU A 84 -1.54 5.74 -10.12
C LEU A 84 -2.12 6.64 -9.03
N ALA A 85 -2.49 6.06 -7.89
CA ALA A 85 -3.00 6.80 -6.74
C ALA A 85 -1.99 7.86 -6.24
N ILE A 86 -0.69 7.60 -6.39
CA ILE A 86 0.37 8.56 -6.05
C ILE A 86 0.34 9.81 -6.94
N ASP A 87 -0.21 9.73 -8.16
CA ASP A 87 -0.33 10.88 -9.07
C ASP A 87 -1.34 11.92 -8.56
N LEU A 88 -2.16 11.57 -7.56
CA LEU A 88 -3.16 12.46 -6.94
C LEU A 88 -2.58 13.35 -5.83
N VAL A 89 -1.32 13.13 -5.42
CA VAL A 89 -0.70 13.88 -4.33
C VAL A 89 0.50 14.67 -4.83
N SER A 90 0.65 15.91 -4.36
CA SER A 90 1.76 16.78 -4.73
C SER A 90 2.78 16.84 -3.60
N VAL A 91 3.74 15.91 -3.63
CA VAL A 91 4.87 15.85 -2.69
C VAL A 91 6.19 15.66 -3.44
N THR A 92 7.28 16.09 -2.82
CA THR A 92 8.63 15.96 -3.39
C THR A 92 9.25 14.60 -3.12
N GLU A 93 8.88 13.99 -2.00
CA GLU A 93 9.37 12.73 -1.49
C GLU A 93 8.80 11.55 -2.29
N ARG A 94 9.60 10.49 -2.44
CA ARG A 94 9.19 9.30 -3.18
C ARG A 94 8.35 8.37 -2.31
N LEU A 95 7.02 8.49 -2.36
CA LEU A 95 6.13 7.60 -1.61
C LEU A 95 5.73 6.33 -2.37
N TYR A 96 5.18 5.38 -1.63
CA TYR A 96 4.54 4.17 -2.14
C TYR A 96 3.32 3.83 -1.27
N ALA A 97 2.43 2.98 -1.80
CA ALA A 97 1.25 2.56 -1.07
C ALA A 97 1.58 1.52 0.02
N ALA A 98 1.12 1.79 1.24
CA ALA A 98 1.12 0.85 2.35
C ALA A 98 -0.15 -0.01 2.28
N GLY A 99 -0.16 -0.95 1.35
CA GLY A 99 -1.30 -1.80 1.03
C GLY A 99 -1.80 -1.54 -0.38
N ARG A 100 -2.83 -2.29 -0.80
CA ARG A 100 -3.38 -2.21 -2.15
C ARG A 100 -4.89 -2.17 -2.10
N LEU A 101 -5.47 -1.35 -2.95
CA LEU A 101 -6.87 -1.39 -3.34
C LEU A 101 -6.94 -1.70 -4.83
N ASP A 102 -7.92 -2.49 -5.22
CA ASP A 102 -8.16 -2.77 -6.63
C ASP A 102 -8.49 -1.49 -7.40
N ALA A 103 -8.24 -1.53 -8.71
CA ALA A 103 -8.49 -0.39 -9.58
C ALA A 103 -9.95 0.11 -9.52
N ASN A 104 -10.89 -0.81 -9.33
CA ASN A 104 -12.33 -0.52 -9.27
C ASN A 104 -12.84 -0.29 -7.84
N SER A 105 -11.98 -0.41 -6.84
CA SER A 105 -12.28 -0.07 -5.45
C SER A 105 -11.89 1.38 -5.16
N GLU A 106 -12.56 1.95 -4.17
CA GLU A 106 -12.31 3.29 -3.65
C GLU A 106 -12.21 3.29 -2.13
N GLY A 107 -11.68 4.37 -1.57
CA GLY A 107 -11.59 4.55 -0.12
C GLY A 107 -10.14 4.70 0.36
N LEU A 108 -9.90 4.32 1.62
CA LEU A 108 -8.69 4.65 2.34
C LEU A 108 -7.46 3.91 1.78
N LEU A 109 -6.44 4.69 1.38
CA LEU A 109 -5.12 4.23 1.01
C LEU A 109 -4.06 5.06 1.74
N LEU A 110 -3.16 4.40 2.47
CA LEU A 110 -2.01 5.05 3.08
C LEU A 110 -0.85 5.10 2.08
N LEU A 111 -0.28 6.29 1.87
CA LEU A 111 0.96 6.47 1.10
C LEU A 111 2.06 6.94 2.06
N THR A 112 3.24 6.33 1.97
CA THR A 112 4.38 6.68 2.81
C THR A 112 5.72 6.31 2.17
N ASN A 113 6.81 6.91 2.64
CA ASN A 113 8.18 6.45 2.39
C ASN A 113 8.75 5.62 3.57
N ASP A 114 8.07 5.57 4.73
CA ASP A 114 8.44 4.72 5.87
C ASP A 114 8.06 3.26 5.65
N GLY A 115 9.09 2.44 5.42
CA GLY A 115 8.93 1.02 5.12
C GLY A 115 8.58 0.17 6.33
N ASP A 116 8.94 0.63 7.53
CA ASP A 116 8.67 -0.08 8.76
C ASP A 116 7.21 0.13 9.18
N LEU A 117 6.64 1.33 9.02
CA LEU A 117 5.19 1.55 9.15
C LEU A 117 4.42 0.78 8.07
N ALA A 118 4.82 0.90 6.80
CA ALA A 118 4.13 0.22 5.69
C ALA A 118 4.08 -1.30 5.91
N HIS A 119 5.18 -1.90 6.35
CA HIS A 119 5.22 -3.32 6.72
C HIS A 119 4.33 -3.63 7.93
N ARG A 120 4.31 -2.76 8.94
CA ARG A 120 3.47 -2.96 10.14
C ARG A 120 1.99 -2.99 9.79
N VAL A 121 1.50 -2.03 9.01
CA VAL A 121 0.07 -1.93 8.70
C VAL A 121 -0.42 -2.98 7.70
N THR A 122 0.47 -3.51 6.84
CA THR A 122 0.11 -4.45 5.77
C THR A 122 0.34 -5.91 6.12
N HIS A 123 1.34 -6.23 6.92
CA HIS A 123 1.75 -7.62 7.11
C HIS A 123 0.71 -8.38 7.96
N PRO A 124 0.21 -9.55 7.50
CA PRO A 124 -0.89 -10.27 8.15
C PRO A 124 -0.66 -10.58 9.64
N ARG A 125 0.59 -10.85 10.05
CA ARG A 125 0.99 -11.09 11.45
C ARG A 125 0.55 -10.04 12.48
N TYR A 126 0.25 -8.82 12.03
CA TYR A 126 -0.16 -7.74 12.92
C TYR A 126 -1.68 -7.63 13.06
N GLU A 127 -2.45 -8.38 12.27
CA GLU A 127 -3.90 -8.55 12.42
C GLU A 127 -4.66 -7.21 12.50
N HIS A 128 -4.17 -6.19 11.78
CA HIS A 128 -4.86 -4.91 11.69
C HIS A 128 -6.17 -5.08 10.91
N GLU A 129 -7.26 -4.73 11.59
CA GLU A 129 -8.62 -4.71 11.02
C GLU A 129 -8.69 -3.80 9.79
N LYS A 130 -9.47 -4.23 8.81
CA LYS A 130 -9.79 -3.47 7.60
C LYS A 130 -11.28 -3.61 7.38
N GLU A 131 -12.00 -2.50 7.46
CA GLU A 131 -13.43 -2.48 7.23
C GLU A 131 -13.72 -2.08 5.78
N TYR A 132 -14.59 -2.84 5.13
CA TYR A 132 -15.05 -2.59 3.77
C TYR A 132 -16.55 -2.34 3.74
N LEU A 133 -16.96 -1.44 2.88
CA LEU A 133 -18.36 -1.24 2.53
C LEU A 133 -18.56 -1.70 1.07
N ALA A 134 -19.33 -2.77 0.86
CA ALA A 134 -19.64 -3.31 -0.46
C ALA A 134 -21.13 -3.21 -0.78
N LEU A 135 -21.44 -2.77 -2.00
CA LEU A 135 -22.77 -2.84 -2.56
C LEU A 135 -22.91 -4.17 -3.31
N VAL A 136 -23.85 -5.01 -2.90
CA VAL A 136 -24.11 -6.31 -3.52
C VAL A 136 -25.51 -6.36 -4.13
N GLU A 137 -25.68 -7.20 -5.15
CA GLU A 137 -26.99 -7.51 -5.70
C GLU A 137 -27.76 -8.47 -4.77
N GLY A 138 -29.07 -8.23 -4.66
CA GLY A 138 -29.99 -8.96 -3.80
C GLY A 138 -29.92 -8.53 -2.34
N THR A 139 -30.55 -9.33 -1.48
CA THR A 139 -30.51 -9.17 -0.02
C THR A 139 -29.95 -10.44 0.59
N PRO A 140 -28.70 -10.41 1.11
CA PRO A 140 -28.08 -11.55 1.77
C PRO A 140 -28.94 -12.03 2.94
N THR A 141 -29.07 -13.34 3.08
CA THR A 141 -29.73 -13.96 4.22
C THR A 141 -28.78 -14.00 5.43
N GLU A 142 -29.32 -14.14 6.63
CA GLU A 142 -28.52 -14.39 7.85
C GLU A 142 -27.60 -15.62 7.70
N GLU A 143 -28.06 -16.65 7.01
CA GLU A 143 -27.24 -17.83 6.67
C GLU A 143 -26.04 -17.44 5.79
N THR A 144 -26.24 -16.55 4.82
CA THR A 144 -25.17 -16.05 3.94
C THR A 144 -24.12 -15.28 4.75
N LEU A 145 -24.55 -14.39 5.65
CA LEU A 145 -23.65 -13.63 6.53
C LEU A 145 -22.87 -14.55 7.48
N THR A 146 -23.56 -15.53 8.07
CA THR A 146 -22.94 -16.55 8.93
C THR A 146 -21.91 -17.37 8.16
N ARG A 147 -22.18 -17.70 6.88
CA ARG A 147 -21.24 -18.42 6.03
C ARG A 147 -19.97 -17.60 5.75
N LEU A 148 -20.11 -16.30 5.46
CA LEU A 148 -18.95 -15.40 5.30
C LEU A 148 -18.08 -15.34 6.57
N GLN A 149 -18.71 -15.35 7.75
CA GLN A 149 -18.02 -15.34 9.04
C GLN A 149 -17.42 -16.69 9.44
N ARG A 150 -17.94 -17.82 8.93
CA ARG A 150 -17.34 -19.15 9.13
C ARG A 150 -16.18 -19.42 8.17
N GLY A 151 -16.23 -18.79 7.01
CA GLY A 151 -15.23 -18.87 5.96
C GLY A 151 -15.75 -19.53 4.68
N VAL A 152 -15.18 -19.12 3.55
CA VAL A 152 -15.49 -19.59 2.20
C VAL A 152 -14.19 -19.98 1.52
N TRP A 153 -14.16 -21.16 0.89
CA TRP A 153 -13.01 -21.57 0.07
C TRP A 153 -13.02 -20.82 -1.26
N TYR A 154 -11.92 -20.14 -1.55
CA TYR A 154 -11.72 -19.41 -2.79
C TYR A 154 -10.25 -19.52 -3.19
N ASP A 155 -9.99 -19.94 -4.44
CA ASP A 155 -8.65 -20.11 -5.01
C ASP A 155 -7.67 -20.91 -4.12
N GLY A 156 -8.16 -21.97 -3.49
CA GLY A 156 -7.35 -22.85 -2.62
C GLY A 156 -7.10 -22.30 -1.21
N GLU A 157 -7.64 -21.14 -0.85
CA GLU A 157 -7.54 -20.54 0.47
C GLU A 157 -8.92 -20.43 1.15
N LEU A 158 -8.94 -20.53 2.49
CA LEU A 158 -10.15 -20.29 3.28
C LEU A 158 -10.19 -18.81 3.68
N LEU A 159 -11.07 -18.05 3.04
CA LEU A 159 -11.26 -16.62 3.31
C LEU A 159 -12.39 -16.43 4.32
N ARG A 160 -12.19 -15.58 5.33
CA ARG A 160 -13.15 -15.35 6.40
C ARG A 160 -13.28 -13.87 6.69
N ALA A 161 -14.52 -13.41 6.89
CA ALA A 161 -14.78 -12.09 7.44
C ALA A 161 -14.87 -12.17 8.97
N ASP A 162 -14.25 -11.22 9.68
CA ASP A 162 -14.37 -11.14 11.14
C ASP A 162 -15.77 -10.71 11.55
N SER A 163 -16.40 -9.85 10.74
CA SER A 163 -17.80 -9.47 10.87
C SER A 163 -18.45 -9.32 9.49
N ALA A 164 -19.77 -9.42 9.41
CA ALA A 164 -20.51 -9.13 8.19
C ALA A 164 -21.92 -8.67 8.55
N LYS A 165 -22.33 -7.47 8.12
CA LYS A 165 -23.58 -6.83 8.54
C LYS A 165 -24.25 -6.11 7.37
N ILE A 166 -25.57 -6.19 7.31
CA ILE A 166 -26.37 -5.37 6.39
C ILE A 166 -26.40 -3.93 6.90
N VAL A 167 -26.01 -2.99 6.04
CA VAL A 167 -26.06 -1.55 6.30
C VAL A 167 -27.34 -0.99 5.67
N ARG A 168 -28.34 -0.71 6.52
CA ARG A 168 -29.64 -0.16 6.05
C ARG A 168 -29.58 1.33 5.74
N HIS A 169 -28.70 2.05 6.43
CA HIS A 169 -28.55 3.49 6.30
C HIS A 169 -27.06 3.82 6.25
N LEU A 170 -26.64 4.43 5.14
CA LEU A 170 -25.33 5.06 5.05
C LEU A 170 -25.29 6.27 5.99
N ASP A 171 -24.17 6.44 6.68
CA ASP A 171 -23.90 7.60 7.50
C ASP A 171 -23.74 8.88 6.65
N GLU A 172 -23.58 10.03 7.30
CA GLU A 172 -23.39 11.29 6.58
C GLU A 172 -22.08 11.35 5.80
N THR A 173 -21.03 10.66 6.29
CA THR A 173 -19.70 10.67 5.67
C THR A 173 -19.73 9.96 4.32
N ALA A 174 -20.32 8.77 4.28
CA ALA A 174 -20.56 7.98 3.07
C ALA A 174 -21.33 8.80 2.01
N ARG A 175 -22.38 9.50 2.42
CA ARG A 175 -23.18 10.34 1.50
C ARG A 175 -22.38 11.52 0.96
N ARG A 176 -21.56 12.18 1.79
CA ARG A 176 -20.66 13.27 1.35
C ARG A 176 -19.60 12.79 0.36
N GLN A 177 -19.22 11.51 0.44
CA GLN A 177 -18.32 10.86 -0.52
C GLN A 177 -19.02 10.42 -1.82
N GLY A 178 -20.33 10.67 -1.94
CA GLY A 178 -21.11 10.37 -3.14
C GLY A 178 -21.65 8.93 -3.19
N TRP A 179 -21.63 8.20 -2.07
CA TRP A 179 -22.27 6.90 -1.98
C TRP A 179 -23.78 7.06 -1.79
N ASP A 180 -24.53 6.67 -2.82
CA ASP A 180 -25.98 6.71 -2.80
C ASP A 180 -26.59 5.55 -1.98
N ALA A 181 -27.85 5.73 -1.60
CA ALA A 181 -28.64 4.63 -1.04
C ALA A 181 -28.70 3.48 -2.05
N ALA A 182 -28.66 2.25 -1.54
CA ALA A 182 -28.81 1.05 -2.36
C ALA A 182 -30.13 1.11 -3.15
N LYS A 183 -30.06 0.81 -4.45
CA LYS A 183 -31.26 0.78 -5.30
C LYS A 183 -32.10 -0.45 -5.00
N ARG A 184 -33.30 -0.51 -5.58
CA ARG A 184 -34.16 -1.68 -5.44
C ARG A 184 -33.43 -2.93 -5.95
N GLY A 185 -33.27 -3.91 -5.07
CA GLY A 185 -32.57 -5.15 -5.39
C GLY A 185 -31.06 -5.08 -5.13
N GLU A 186 -30.55 -4.04 -4.48
CA GLU A 186 -29.17 -3.96 -4.00
C GLU A 186 -29.16 -3.85 -2.46
N THR A 187 -28.06 -4.26 -1.84
CA THR A 187 -27.86 -4.15 -0.38
C THR A 187 -26.43 -3.74 -0.06
N TRP A 188 -26.26 -2.78 0.85
CA TRP A 188 -24.95 -2.46 1.40
C TRP A 188 -24.56 -3.46 2.49
N LEU A 189 -23.31 -3.91 2.46
CA LEU A 189 -22.68 -4.79 3.45
C LEU A 189 -21.44 -4.10 4.02
N SER A 190 -21.31 -4.11 5.35
CA SER A 190 -20.05 -3.83 6.04
C SER A 190 -19.43 -5.16 6.49
N PHE A 191 -18.13 -5.35 6.25
CA PHE A 191 -17.39 -6.56 6.65
C PHE A 191 -15.89 -6.28 6.83
#